data_AF-A0A0F9KAY7-F1
#
_entry.id   AF-A0A0F9KAY7-F1
#
_cell.length_a   1.000
_cell.length_b   1.000
_cell.length_c   1.000
_cell.angle_alpha   90.00
_cell.angle_beta   90.00
_cell.angle_gamma   90.00
#
_symmetry.space_group_name_H-M   'P 1'
#
loop_
_entity.id
_entity.type
_entity.pdbx_description
1 polymer ?
#
loop_
_entity_poly.entity_id
_entity_poly.type
_entity_poly.pdbx_seq_one_letter_code
_entity_poly.pdbx_strand_id
1 'polypeptide(L)'
;MTEDNMAPDVIMWVGKGFYPTIDSYITESLSLGCAKRIPMLPADIVPGKSRCFLAHDEGKKGQGVIFGFFVISGVDVILDDEEKIAQYQEEYSSLNVTAISSAKARTEPRRLCGQRSYGAAYLVSEDNMDKVWEVVEPLADKADITGSLAILMQRIRYPRLRFRGWRYMEPQFLAGYDWPQRSLPVTRTVKIEHQQGKQRKVGDLPLFSGGKVR
;
A
#
# COMPACT_ATOMS: atom_id res chain seq x y z
N MET A 1 23.40 13.09 4.72
CA MET A 1 22.05 12.55 4.92
C MET A 1 22.08 11.76 6.22
N THR A 2 21.32 12.17 7.23
CA THR A 2 21.23 11.45 8.51
C THR A 2 20.38 10.18 8.33
N GLU A 3 20.75 9.09 9.00
CA GLU A 3 20.02 7.80 8.99
C GLU A 3 18.54 7.94 9.41
N ASP A 4 18.18 9.08 10.01
CA ASP A 4 16.84 9.43 10.51
C ASP A 4 15.71 9.39 9.47
N ASN A 5 16.02 9.44 8.17
CA ASN A 5 15.02 9.51 7.10
C ASN A 5 14.80 8.21 6.32
N MET A 6 15.36 7.11 6.82
CA MET A 6 15.14 5.78 6.25
C MET A 6 13.90 5.11 6.88
N ALA A 7 13.00 4.60 6.05
CA ALA A 7 11.80 3.90 6.49
C ALA A 7 11.40 2.81 5.47
N PRO A 8 10.71 1.74 5.90
CA PRO A 8 10.14 0.78 4.97
C PRO A 8 9.14 1.44 4.02
N ASP A 9 9.36 1.27 2.72
CA ASP A 9 8.43 1.74 1.69
C ASP A 9 7.52 0.61 1.24
N VAL A 10 6.35 0.97 0.71
CA VAL A 10 5.41 0.02 0.12
C VAL A 10 5.13 0.37 -1.33
N ILE A 11 4.66 -0.60 -2.10
CA ILE A 11 4.21 -0.42 -3.46
C ILE A 11 2.81 -1.00 -3.62
N MET A 12 1.97 -0.27 -4.34
CA MET A 12 0.58 -0.64 -4.63
C MET A 12 0.27 -0.52 -6.11
N TRP A 13 -0.64 -1.37 -6.59
CA TRP A 13 -1.10 -1.32 -7.97
C TRP A 13 -2.33 -0.43 -8.13
N VAL A 14 -2.30 0.45 -9.13
CA VAL A 14 -3.43 1.23 -9.63
C VAL A 14 -4.06 0.45 -10.78
N GLY A 15 -5.31 0.01 -10.58
CA GLY A 15 -5.96 -0.91 -11.51
C GLY A 15 -6.60 -0.19 -12.70
N LYS A 16 -6.28 -0.65 -13.91
CA LYS A 16 -6.87 -0.15 -15.17
C LYS A 16 -8.40 -0.09 -15.21
N GLY A 17 -9.06 -0.95 -14.44
CA GLY A 17 -10.52 -1.09 -14.47
C GLY A 17 -11.25 0.17 -13.97
N PHE A 18 -10.63 0.94 -13.08
CA PHE A 18 -11.15 2.22 -12.60
C PHE A 18 -10.34 3.41 -13.11
N TYR A 19 -9.05 3.19 -13.36
CA TYR A 19 -8.13 4.22 -13.84
C TYR A 19 -7.57 3.78 -15.19
N PRO A 20 -8.22 4.08 -16.32
CA PRO A 20 -7.79 3.60 -17.64
C PRO A 20 -6.35 4.00 -17.98
N THR A 21 -5.94 5.20 -17.57
CA THR A 21 -4.60 5.76 -17.74
C THR A 21 -3.97 6.11 -16.39
N ILE A 22 -2.65 6.29 -16.39
CA ILE A 22 -1.93 6.86 -15.24
C ILE A 22 -2.48 8.26 -14.89
N ASP A 23 -2.72 9.09 -15.92
CA ASP A 23 -3.21 10.46 -15.75
C ASP A 23 -4.60 10.53 -15.10
N SER A 24 -5.42 9.49 -15.27
CA SER A 24 -6.71 9.37 -14.58
C SER A 24 -6.52 9.34 -13.06
N TYR A 25 -5.50 8.64 -12.57
CA TYR A 25 -5.18 8.57 -11.15
C TYR A 25 -4.51 9.85 -10.64
N ILE A 26 -3.61 10.43 -11.44
CA ILE A 26 -2.94 11.71 -11.12
C ILE A 26 -4.01 12.79 -10.93
N THR A 27 -4.92 12.97 -11.89
CA THR A 27 -5.98 13.99 -11.85
C THR A 27 -6.87 13.86 -10.61
N GLU A 28 -7.25 12.63 -10.24
CA GLU A 28 -8.02 12.39 -9.01
C GLU A 28 -7.18 12.73 -7.76
N SER A 29 -5.91 12.33 -7.73
CA SER A 29 -5.02 12.58 -6.58
C SER A 29 -4.78 14.06 -6.34
N LEU A 30 -4.73 14.87 -7.41
CA LEU A 30 -4.60 16.33 -7.32
C LEU A 30 -5.83 17.00 -6.69
N SER A 31 -7.02 16.41 -6.87
CA SER A 31 -8.27 16.99 -6.35
C SER A 31 -8.65 16.44 -4.98
N LEU A 32 -8.39 15.17 -4.70
CA LEU A 32 -8.89 14.45 -3.52
C LEU A 32 -7.79 13.89 -2.61
N GLY A 33 -6.52 14.12 -2.92
CA GLY A 33 -5.40 13.45 -2.26
C GLY A 33 -5.28 11.97 -2.66
N CYS A 34 -4.15 11.35 -2.33
CA CYS A 34 -3.98 9.92 -2.53
C CYS A 34 -4.62 9.12 -1.38
N ALA A 35 -5.49 8.17 -1.72
CA ALA A 35 -6.01 7.19 -0.77
C ALA A 35 -6.04 5.80 -1.42
N LYS A 36 -5.44 4.80 -0.75
CA LYS A 36 -5.36 3.43 -1.27
C LYS A 36 -5.84 2.41 -0.24
N ARG A 37 -6.89 1.67 -0.59
CA ARG A 37 -7.42 0.59 0.25
C ARG A 37 -6.38 -0.52 0.45
N ILE A 38 -6.16 -0.87 1.71
CA ILE A 38 -5.26 -1.95 2.11
C ILE A 38 -6.04 -3.12 2.72
N PRO A 39 -5.68 -4.38 2.41
CA PRO A 39 -6.35 -5.55 2.98
C PRO A 39 -5.86 -5.87 4.40
N MET A 40 -4.69 -5.38 4.78
CA MET A 40 -4.06 -5.54 6.09
C MET A 40 -3.15 -4.35 6.36
N LEU A 41 -2.94 -4.02 7.63
CA LEU A 41 -2.09 -2.90 8.04
C LEU A 41 -0.60 -3.22 7.82
N PRO A 42 0.19 -2.33 7.21
CA PRO A 42 1.63 -2.50 7.12
C PRO A 42 2.29 -2.06 8.43
N ALA A 43 2.60 -3.02 9.33
CA ALA A 43 3.08 -2.70 10.68
C ALA A 43 4.40 -1.90 10.74
N ASP A 44 5.23 -1.99 9.70
CA ASP A 44 6.59 -1.44 9.69
C ASP A 44 6.70 -0.06 9.03
N ILE A 45 5.61 0.52 8.51
CA ILE A 45 5.68 1.87 7.93
C ILE A 45 5.84 2.91 9.03
N VAL A 46 6.49 4.02 8.68
CA VAL A 46 6.67 5.18 9.54
C VAL A 46 5.95 6.36 8.90
N PRO A 47 4.79 6.78 9.45
CA PRO A 47 4.10 7.99 8.99
C PRO A 47 5.01 9.21 8.83
N GLY A 48 4.84 9.96 7.76
CA GLY A 48 5.66 11.12 7.39
C GLY A 48 7.01 10.78 6.74
N LYS A 49 7.44 9.51 6.76
CA LYS A 49 8.73 9.07 6.18
C LYS A 49 8.56 8.02 5.10
N SER A 50 7.73 7.01 5.36
CA SER A 50 7.44 5.92 4.42
C SER A 50 6.68 6.43 3.21
N ARG A 51 7.03 5.88 2.04
CA ARG A 51 6.42 6.19 0.75
C ARG A 51 5.57 5.03 0.27
N CYS A 52 4.47 5.36 -0.39
CA CYS A 52 3.67 4.41 -1.14
C CYS A 52 3.89 4.63 -2.64
N PHE A 53 4.70 3.77 -3.24
CA PHE A 53 4.92 3.73 -4.68
C PHE A 53 3.68 3.23 -5.42
N LEU A 54 3.41 3.83 -6.57
CA LEU A 54 2.26 3.52 -7.39
C LEU A 54 2.69 2.95 -8.73
N ALA A 55 2.27 1.71 -8.98
CA ALA A 55 2.47 1.03 -10.24
C ALA A 55 1.18 0.94 -11.05
N HIS A 56 1.29 1.02 -12.37
CA HIS A 56 0.18 0.85 -13.32
C HIS A 56 0.69 0.12 -14.58
N ASP A 57 -0.14 -0.68 -15.25
CA ASP A 57 0.22 -1.37 -16.50
C ASP A 57 -0.37 -0.74 -17.76
N GLU A 58 -1.16 0.34 -17.64
CA GLU A 58 -2.07 0.86 -18.67
C GLU A 58 -2.87 -0.26 -19.35
N GLY A 59 -3.11 -1.33 -18.60
CA GLY A 59 -3.74 -2.54 -19.07
C GLY A 59 -2.98 -3.50 -19.95
N LYS A 60 -1.68 -3.27 -20.16
CA LYS A 60 -0.77 -4.15 -20.88
C LYS A 60 -0.03 -5.04 -19.87
N LYS A 61 -0.48 -6.30 -19.76
CA LYS A 61 0.09 -7.27 -18.81
C LYS A 61 1.61 -7.38 -19.00
N GLY A 62 2.36 -7.29 -17.90
CA GLY A 62 3.83 -7.36 -17.91
C GLY A 62 4.54 -6.05 -18.25
N GLN A 63 3.79 -4.96 -18.49
CA GLN A 63 4.33 -3.61 -18.71
C GLN A 63 4.04 -2.69 -17.53
N GLY A 64 4.12 -3.23 -16.30
CA GLY A 64 4.00 -2.42 -15.09
C GLY A 64 5.06 -1.33 -15.10
N VAL A 65 4.64 -0.10 -14.79
CA VAL A 65 5.53 1.04 -14.58
C VAL A 65 5.16 1.73 -13.29
N ILE A 66 6.17 2.12 -12.51
CA ILE A 66 6.01 3.04 -11.39
C ILE A 66 6.02 4.45 -11.97
N PHE A 67 4.97 5.21 -11.68
CA PHE A 67 4.78 6.55 -12.21
C PHE A 67 4.89 7.64 -11.14
N GLY A 68 4.85 7.26 -9.86
CA GLY A 68 4.87 8.21 -8.76
C GLY A 68 4.81 7.50 -7.41
N PHE A 69 4.85 8.32 -6.37
CA PHE A 69 4.64 7.89 -5.00
C PHE A 69 4.01 9.02 -4.18
N PHE A 70 3.39 8.69 -3.06
CA PHE A 70 2.99 9.66 -2.05
C PHE A 70 3.65 9.33 -0.71
N VAL A 71 3.89 10.36 0.10
CA VAL A 71 4.35 10.18 1.50
C VAL A 71 3.14 9.77 2.33
N ILE A 72 3.28 8.70 3.10
CA ILE A 72 2.17 8.16 3.89
C ILE A 72 2.04 8.97 5.17
N SER A 73 0.89 9.61 5.41
CA SER A 73 0.61 10.30 6.68
C SER A 73 0.06 9.38 7.76
N GLY A 74 -0.50 8.23 7.38
CA GLY A 74 -1.04 7.26 8.30
C GLY A 74 -2.07 6.36 7.65
N VAL A 75 -3.00 5.88 8.47
CA VAL A 75 -4.06 4.97 8.04
C VAL A 75 -5.43 5.52 8.46
N ASP A 76 -6.30 5.69 7.47
CA ASP A 76 -7.70 5.97 7.72
C ASP A 76 -8.49 4.66 7.78
N VAL A 77 -9.26 4.46 8.85
CA VAL A 77 -10.13 3.28 9.03
C VAL A 77 -11.58 3.74 9.14
N ILE A 78 -12.46 3.17 8.32
CA ILE A 78 -13.87 3.54 8.33
C ILE A 78 -14.61 2.73 9.40
N LEU A 79 -14.81 3.32 10.57
CA LEU A 79 -15.46 2.69 11.73
C LEU A 79 -16.29 3.73 12.49
N ASP A 80 -17.37 3.27 13.12
CA ASP A 80 -18.26 4.09 13.97
C ASP A 80 -18.26 3.60 15.43
N ASP A 81 -17.68 2.43 15.70
CA ASP A 81 -17.69 1.76 17.00
C ASP A 81 -16.54 2.30 17.87
N GLU A 82 -16.86 3.08 18.89
CA GLU A 82 -15.89 3.77 19.75
C GLU A 82 -14.94 2.81 20.47
N GLU A 83 -15.43 1.67 20.96
CA GLU A 83 -14.60 0.67 21.67
C GLU A 83 -13.57 0.06 20.70
N LYS A 84 -14.02 -0.31 19.50
CA LYS A 84 -13.11 -0.84 18.47
C LYS A 84 -12.12 0.21 17.99
N ILE A 85 -12.54 1.48 17.87
CA ILE A 85 -11.66 2.57 17.48
C ILE A 85 -10.53 2.73 18.51
N ALA A 86 -10.88 2.80 19.80
CA ALA A 86 -9.89 2.92 20.87
C ALA A 86 -8.89 1.75 20.86
N GLN A 87 -9.39 0.51 20.74
CA GLN A 87 -8.55 -0.67 20.62
C GLN A 87 -7.60 -0.60 19.42
N TYR A 88 -8.11 -0.19 18.24
CA TYR A 88 -7.31 -0.09 17.03
C TYR A 88 -6.23 0.99 17.14
N GLN A 89 -6.56 2.12 17.73
CA GLN A 89 -5.62 3.23 17.93
C GLN A 89 -4.54 2.89 18.95
N GLU A 90 -4.85 2.09 19.97
CA GLU A 90 -3.87 1.59 20.93
C GLU A 90 -2.94 0.56 20.27
N GLU A 91 -3.50 -0.47 19.64
CA GLU A 91 -2.75 -1.58 19.02
C GLU A 91 -1.85 -1.10 17.87
N TYR A 92 -2.30 -0.11 17.09
CA TYR A 92 -1.60 0.41 15.91
C TYR A 92 -1.21 1.89 16.05
N SER A 93 -0.94 2.33 17.28
CA SER A 93 -0.55 3.73 17.58
C SER A 93 0.62 4.24 16.73
N SER A 94 1.56 3.38 16.36
CA SER A 94 2.71 3.71 15.51
C SER A 94 2.33 4.09 14.07
N LEU A 95 1.14 3.72 13.60
CA LEU A 95 0.69 3.93 12.21
C LEU A 95 -0.13 5.21 12.01
N ASN A 96 -0.28 6.04 13.05
CA ASN A 96 -1.13 7.25 13.02
C ASN A 96 -2.55 6.93 12.50
N VAL A 97 -3.25 6.03 13.20
CA VAL A 97 -4.58 5.57 12.81
C VAL A 97 -5.63 6.61 13.11
N THR A 98 -6.34 7.04 12.06
CA THR A 98 -7.49 7.95 12.16
C THR A 98 -8.77 7.20 11.84
N ALA A 99 -9.71 7.20 12.79
CA ALA A 99 -11.05 6.68 12.55
C ALA A 99 -11.90 7.72 11.82
N ILE A 100 -12.55 7.28 10.73
CA ILE A 100 -13.48 8.09 9.95
C ILE A 100 -14.86 7.45 10.06
N SER A 101 -15.86 8.22 10.45
CA SER A 101 -17.23 7.72 10.54
C SER A 101 -17.78 7.35 9.16
N SER A 102 -18.66 6.35 9.10
CA SER A 102 -19.37 5.97 7.87
C SER A 102 -20.18 7.13 7.31
N ALA A 103 -20.74 7.98 8.18
CA ALA A 103 -21.48 9.16 7.77
C ALA A 103 -20.59 10.15 7.01
N LYS A 104 -19.40 10.45 7.54
CA LYS A 104 -18.41 11.31 6.87
C LYS A 104 -17.89 10.68 5.57
N ALA A 105 -17.60 9.38 5.58
CA ALA A 105 -17.13 8.66 4.39
C ALA A 105 -18.15 8.69 3.23
N ARG A 106 -19.46 8.77 3.52
CA ARG A 106 -20.52 8.86 2.52
C ARG A 106 -20.69 10.25 1.91
N THR A 107 -20.33 11.31 2.64
CA THR A 107 -20.41 12.70 2.15
C THR A 107 -19.20 13.09 1.30
N GLU A 108 -18.14 12.30 1.32
CA GLU A 108 -16.96 12.54 0.51
C GLU A 108 -17.24 12.45 -1.00
N PRO A 109 -16.53 13.26 -1.81
CA PRO A 109 -16.56 13.13 -3.24
C PRO A 109 -16.23 11.69 -3.68
N ARG A 110 -16.98 11.19 -4.65
CA ARG A 110 -16.81 9.83 -5.15
C ARG A 110 -15.50 9.71 -5.95
N ARG A 111 -14.60 8.83 -5.50
CA ARG A 111 -13.42 8.42 -6.26
C ARG A 111 -13.83 7.48 -7.40
N LEU A 112 -13.03 7.41 -8.46
CA LEU A 112 -13.19 6.50 -9.60
C LEU A 112 -13.24 5.03 -9.14
N CYS A 113 -12.48 4.67 -8.10
CA CYS A 113 -12.55 3.33 -7.50
C CYS A 113 -13.75 3.10 -6.56
N GLY A 114 -14.65 4.06 -6.42
CA GLY A 114 -15.82 4.02 -5.54
C GLY A 114 -15.63 4.81 -4.24
N GLN A 115 -16.59 4.65 -3.33
CA GLN A 115 -16.56 5.29 -2.01
C GLN A 115 -15.80 4.46 -0.98
N ARG A 116 -15.33 5.12 0.08
CA ARG A 116 -14.72 4.43 1.21
C ARG A 116 -15.78 3.63 1.97
N SER A 117 -15.56 2.33 2.08
CA SER A 117 -16.50 1.39 2.70
C SER A 117 -16.22 1.17 4.18
N TYR A 118 -17.28 0.98 4.97
CA TYR A 118 -17.19 0.57 6.38
C TYR A 118 -16.32 -0.69 6.56
N GLY A 119 -15.53 -0.71 7.63
CA GLY A 119 -14.60 -1.79 7.97
C GLY A 119 -13.36 -1.88 7.07
N ALA A 120 -13.15 -0.93 6.16
CA ALA A 120 -11.96 -0.89 5.31
C ALA A 120 -10.92 0.12 5.84
N ALA A 121 -9.65 -0.20 5.63
CA ALA A 121 -8.52 0.65 5.93
C ALA A 121 -7.87 1.20 4.65
N TYR A 122 -7.32 2.42 4.71
CA TYR A 122 -6.73 3.13 3.59
C TYR A 122 -5.41 3.77 4.01
N LEU A 123 -4.36 3.59 3.21
CA LEU A 123 -3.19 4.46 3.28
C LEU A 123 -3.56 5.80 2.66
N VAL A 124 -3.22 6.88 3.36
CA VAL A 124 -3.53 8.25 2.98
C VAL A 124 -2.24 9.07 2.83
N SER A 125 -2.29 10.06 1.94
CA SER A 125 -1.17 10.96 1.70
C SER A 125 -0.99 11.99 2.82
N GLU A 126 0.25 12.44 2.98
CA GLU A 126 0.58 13.62 3.77
C GLU A 126 0.17 14.89 3.04
N ASP A 127 -0.54 15.75 3.77
CA ASP A 127 -1.06 17.03 3.30
C ASP A 127 -0.11 18.18 3.71
N ASN A 128 0.78 17.94 4.68
CA ASN A 128 1.83 18.90 5.03
C ASN A 128 2.96 18.87 3.96
N MET A 129 3.00 19.91 3.14
CA MET A 129 3.96 20.04 2.05
C MET A 129 5.42 20.13 2.51
N ASP A 130 5.70 20.63 3.72
CA ASP A 130 7.08 20.70 4.24
C ASP A 130 7.62 19.28 4.45
N LYS A 131 6.81 18.40 5.05
CA LYS A 131 7.18 16.97 5.21
C LYS A 131 7.30 16.25 3.88
N VAL A 132 6.40 16.55 2.93
CA VAL A 132 6.49 16.00 1.58
C VAL A 132 7.80 16.45 0.92
N TRP A 133 8.15 17.73 1.06
CA TRP A 133 9.39 18.28 0.53
C TRP A 133 10.63 17.62 1.14
N GLU A 134 10.68 17.40 2.45
CA GLU A 134 11.79 16.64 3.08
C GLU A 134 11.96 15.23 2.49
N VAL A 135 10.87 14.63 1.99
CA VAL A 135 10.92 13.32 1.35
C VAL A 135 11.40 13.40 -0.11
N VAL A 136 10.94 14.41 -0.83
CA VAL A 136 11.12 14.53 -2.28
C VAL A 136 12.31 15.40 -2.69
N GLU A 137 12.80 16.31 -1.84
CA GLU A 137 13.94 17.19 -2.13
C GLU A 137 15.18 16.44 -2.65
N PRO A 138 15.58 15.27 -2.08
CA PRO A 138 16.69 14.48 -2.64
C PRO A 138 16.42 13.87 -4.03
N LEU A 139 15.20 13.99 -4.54
CA LEU A 139 14.69 13.50 -5.82
C LEU A 139 14.19 14.62 -6.73
N ALA A 140 14.47 15.90 -6.42
CA ALA A 140 13.91 17.04 -7.14
C ALA A 140 14.28 17.09 -8.64
N ASP A 141 15.35 16.41 -9.06
CA ASP A 141 15.76 16.23 -10.45
C ASP A 141 15.07 15.05 -11.16
N LYS A 142 14.39 14.19 -10.40
CA LYS A 142 13.76 12.94 -10.87
C LYS A 142 12.25 12.90 -10.69
N ALA A 143 11.69 13.77 -9.84
CA ALA A 143 10.27 13.82 -9.52
C ALA A 143 9.77 15.26 -9.42
N ASP A 144 8.57 15.48 -9.94
CA ASP A 144 7.81 16.72 -9.78
C ASP A 144 6.76 16.53 -8.68
N ILE A 145 6.62 17.52 -7.80
CA ILE A 145 5.63 17.46 -6.72
C ILE A 145 4.38 18.19 -7.19
N THR A 146 3.30 17.44 -7.32
CA THR A 146 2.01 18.00 -7.69
C THR A 146 1.01 17.66 -6.59
N GLY A 147 0.84 18.60 -5.65
CA GLY A 147 0.02 18.40 -4.45
C GLY A 147 0.55 17.24 -3.59
N SER A 148 -0.31 16.28 -3.28
CA SER A 148 -0.01 15.13 -2.42
C SER A 148 0.75 13.98 -3.12
N LEU A 149 1.00 14.10 -4.43
CA LEU A 149 1.64 13.08 -5.24
C LEU A 149 2.96 13.60 -5.82
N ALA A 150 4.04 12.84 -5.60
CA ALA A 150 5.29 13.01 -6.33
C ALA A 150 5.25 12.19 -7.61
N ILE A 151 5.24 12.86 -8.76
CA ILE A 151 5.17 12.27 -10.09
C ILE A 151 6.60 12.10 -10.61
N LEU A 152 6.96 10.89 -11.06
CA LEU A 152 8.29 10.66 -11.61
C LEU A 152 8.39 11.26 -13.01
N MET A 153 9.41 12.08 -13.23
CA MET A 153 9.72 12.63 -14.56
C MET A 153 10.04 11.50 -15.54
N GLN A 154 10.74 10.46 -15.07
CA GLN A 154 10.96 9.23 -15.81
C GLN A 154 10.29 8.05 -15.09
N ARG A 155 9.34 7.41 -15.78
CA ARG A 155 8.66 6.21 -15.29
C ARG A 155 9.65 5.06 -15.15
N ILE A 156 9.57 4.34 -14.03
CA ILE A 156 10.44 3.21 -13.74
C ILE A 156 9.73 1.92 -14.18
N ARG A 157 10.37 1.13 -15.04
CA ARG A 157 9.81 -0.18 -15.43
C ARG A 157 9.78 -1.11 -14.22
N TYR A 158 8.61 -1.61 -13.89
CA TYR A 158 8.41 -2.52 -12.77
C TYR A 158 8.19 -3.94 -13.29
N PRO A 159 9.21 -4.83 -13.18
CA PRO A 159 9.22 -6.12 -13.87
C PRO A 159 8.30 -7.17 -13.22
N ARG A 160 7.59 -6.82 -12.15
CA ARG A 160 6.72 -7.74 -11.42
C ARG A 160 5.32 -7.77 -12.03
N LEU A 161 4.65 -8.91 -11.89
CA LEU A 161 3.25 -9.06 -12.28
C LEU A 161 2.34 -8.22 -11.36
N ARG A 162 1.20 -7.80 -11.93
CA ARG A 162 0.13 -7.13 -11.19
C ARG A 162 -0.28 -7.95 -9.96
N PHE A 163 -0.42 -7.25 -8.83
CA PHE A 163 -0.87 -7.82 -7.56
C PHE A 163 -1.99 -6.95 -6.94
N ARG A 164 -2.66 -7.49 -5.91
CA ARG A 164 -3.71 -6.78 -5.16
C ARG A 164 -3.19 -6.43 -3.77
N GLY A 165 -3.61 -5.27 -3.25
CA GLY A 165 -3.15 -4.76 -1.96
C GLY A 165 -1.81 -4.06 -2.09
N TRP A 166 -0.91 -4.33 -1.15
CA TRP A 166 0.42 -3.73 -1.06
C TRP A 166 1.51 -4.80 -0.92
N ARG A 167 2.74 -4.41 -1.24
CA ARG A 167 3.97 -5.17 -0.95
C ARG A 167 5.02 -4.21 -0.42
N TYR A 168 5.98 -4.70 0.35
CA TYR A 168 7.15 -3.89 0.64
C TYR A 168 7.96 -3.65 -0.63
N MET A 169 8.48 -2.43 -0.76
CA MET A 169 9.34 -2.06 -1.86
C MET A 169 10.74 -2.63 -1.60
N GLU A 170 11.31 -3.29 -2.61
CA GLU A 170 12.65 -3.88 -2.52
C GLU A 170 13.71 -2.76 -2.60
N PRO A 171 14.51 -2.49 -1.55
CA PRO A 171 15.50 -1.40 -1.58
C PRO A 171 16.53 -1.57 -2.70
N GLN A 172 16.94 -2.82 -2.97
CA GLN A 172 17.89 -3.16 -4.02
C GLN A 172 17.34 -2.83 -5.42
N PHE A 173 16.03 -2.93 -5.60
CA PHE A 173 15.39 -2.55 -6.86
C PHE A 173 15.52 -1.04 -7.09
N LEU A 174 15.25 -0.22 -6.06
CA LEU A 174 15.40 1.24 -6.15
C LEU A 174 16.86 1.67 -6.31
N ALA A 175 17.80 0.97 -5.66
CA ALA A 175 19.23 1.21 -5.81
C ALA A 175 19.69 1.16 -7.28
N GLY A 176 19.10 0.28 -8.08
CA GLY A 176 19.39 0.16 -9.51
C GLY A 176 18.98 1.36 -10.36
N TYR A 177 18.21 2.30 -9.82
CA TYR A 177 17.77 3.52 -10.52
C TYR A 177 18.46 4.79 -9.97
N ASP A 178 19.56 4.63 -9.23
CA ASP A 178 20.28 5.74 -8.58
C ASP A 178 19.35 6.56 -7.67
N TRP A 179 18.39 5.89 -7.03
CA TRP A 179 17.50 6.54 -6.07
C TRP A 179 18.19 6.70 -4.72
N PRO A 180 18.00 7.84 -4.02
CA PRO A 180 18.43 8.00 -2.65
C PRO A 180 17.92 6.83 -1.82
N GLN A 181 18.85 6.09 -1.20
CA GLN A 181 18.54 4.93 -0.39
C GLN A 181 17.82 5.38 0.89
N ARG A 182 16.50 5.39 0.83
CA ARG A 182 15.61 5.66 1.97
C ARG A 182 14.80 4.44 2.38
N SER A 183 14.63 3.48 1.47
CA SER A 183 13.86 2.27 1.77
C SER A 183 14.69 1.33 2.64
N LEU A 184 14.19 1.01 3.83
CA LEU A 184 14.80 -0.02 4.66
C LEU A 184 14.33 -1.41 4.24
N PRO A 185 15.22 -2.42 4.23
CA PRO A 185 14.80 -3.80 4.06
C PRO A 185 13.97 -4.22 5.27
N VAL A 186 12.79 -4.78 5.03
CA VAL A 186 11.99 -5.38 6.10
C VAL A 186 12.44 -6.82 6.29
N THR A 187 13.14 -7.07 7.40
CA THR A 187 13.52 -8.43 7.79
C THR A 187 12.31 -9.08 8.47
N ARG A 188 11.47 -9.81 7.71
CA ARG A 188 10.41 -10.61 8.34
C ARG A 188 11.06 -11.77 9.09
N THR A 189 11.17 -11.66 10.42
CA THR A 189 11.49 -12.81 11.27
C THR A 189 10.27 -13.73 11.26
N VAL A 190 10.19 -14.65 10.31
CA VAL A 190 9.18 -15.71 10.33
C VAL A 190 9.54 -16.61 11.50
N LYS A 191 8.86 -16.46 12.64
CA LYS A 191 8.84 -17.51 13.66
C LYS A 191 8.10 -18.70 13.05
N ILE A 192 8.86 -19.63 12.47
CA ILE A 192 8.33 -20.95 12.11
C ILE A 192 8.14 -21.67 13.44
N GLU A 193 7.01 -21.47 14.09
CA GLU A 193 6.56 -22.37 15.15
C GLU A 193 6.15 -23.68 14.47
N HIS A 194 7.05 -24.67 14.49
CA HIS A 194 6.66 -26.06 14.27
C HIS A 194 5.64 -26.43 15.34
N GLN A 195 4.34 -26.29 15.05
CA GLN A 195 3.34 -27.07 15.75
C GLN A 195 3.68 -28.54 15.49
N GLN A 196 4.16 -29.25 16.51
CA GLN A 196 4.31 -30.70 16.45
C GLN A 196 2.96 -31.28 16.02
N GLY A 197 2.93 -31.81 14.80
CA GLY A 197 1.73 -32.39 14.22
C GLY A 197 1.20 -33.47 15.16
N LYS A 198 -0.06 -33.32 15.60
CA LYS A 198 -0.82 -34.45 16.12
C LYS A 198 -0.75 -35.57 15.09
N GLN A 199 -0.07 -36.67 15.42
CA GLN A 199 -0.14 -37.91 14.65
C GLN A 199 -1.62 -38.26 14.45
N ARG A 200 -2.14 -38.03 13.25
CA ARG A 200 -3.43 -38.59 12.86
C ARG A 200 -3.21 -40.07 12.59
N LYS A 201 -3.78 -40.93 13.45
CA LYS A 201 -3.90 -42.36 13.18
C LYS A 201 -4.54 -42.53 11.80
N VAL A 202 -3.85 -43.24 10.92
CA VAL A 202 -4.38 -43.70 9.63
C VAL A 202 -5.39 -44.81 9.97
N GLY A 203 -6.63 -44.41 10.25
CA GLY A 203 -7.68 -45.33 10.71
C GLY A 203 -8.97 -45.24 9.91
N ASP A 204 -9.44 -44.03 9.57
CA ASP A 204 -10.80 -43.87 9.02
C ASP A 204 -10.83 -42.91 7.82
N LEU A 205 -10.15 -43.29 6.74
CA LEU A 205 -10.49 -42.74 5.42
C LEU A 205 -11.47 -43.72 4.75
N PRO A 206 -12.71 -43.30 4.41
CA PRO A 206 -13.62 -44.14 3.66
C PRO A 206 -12.97 -44.50 2.32
N LEU A 207 -12.81 -45.80 2.08
CA LEU A 207 -12.45 -46.36 0.78
C LEU A 207 -13.49 -45.89 -0.24
N PHE A 208 -13.14 -44.89 -1.04
CA PHE A 208 -13.94 -44.53 -2.21
C PHE A 208 -13.97 -45.74 -3.14
N SER A 209 -15.17 -46.31 -3.28
CA SER A 209 -15.53 -47.28 -4.31
C SER A 209 -15.34 -46.64 -5.68
N GLY A 210 -14.20 -46.92 -6.31
CA GLY A 210 -13.98 -46.65 -7.73
C GLY A 210 -14.97 -47.45 -8.58
N GLY A 211 -15.52 -46.78 -9.58
CA GLY A 211 -16.58 -47.29 -10.45
C GLY A 211 -16.20 -48.51 -11.28
N LYS A 212 -17.24 -49.18 -11.80
CA LYS A 212 -17.12 -50.11 -12.91
C LYS A 212 -17.77 -49.54 -14.16
N VAL A 213 -16.90 -49.40 -15.16
CA VAL A 213 -17.10 -49.49 -16.61
C VAL A 213 -18.33 -50.29 -17.03
N ARG A 214 -19.18 -49.69 -17.87
CA ARG A 214 -19.60 -50.20 -19.17
C ARG A 214 -20.13 -49.06 -20.04
#